data_AF-A0A6J4YGK0-F1
#
_entry.id   AF-A0A6J4YGK0-F1
#
_cell.length_a   1.000
_cell.length_b   1.000
_cell.length_c   1.000
_cell.angle_alpha   90.00
_cell.angle_beta   90.00
_cell.angle_gamma   90.00
#
_symmetry.space_group_name_H-M   'P 1'
#
loop_
_entity.id
_entity.type
_entity.pdbx_description
1 polymer ?
#
loop_
_entity_poly.entity_id
_entity_poly.type
_entity_poly.pdbx_seq_one_letter_code
_entity_poly.pdbx_strand_id
1 'polypeptide(L)'
;MSAPLKAGLKVNREKSAVGRPWDRKYLGFCLTNSRKNPKIRIHWKTIKRFKQRVREITARRRGRSLFQVINEPKQFISGWWNYYRLTESVNRLRPLPHWVRRRLR
;
A
#
# COMPACT_ATOMS: atom_id res chain seq x y z
N MET A 1 24.39 14.77 -14.83
CA MET A 1 24.32 13.54 -15.67
C MET A 1 24.66 12.32 -14.82
N SER A 2 23.88 11.22 -14.91
CA SER A 2 24.19 9.95 -14.25
C SER A 2 25.15 9.12 -15.10
N ALA A 3 26.28 8.71 -14.53
CA ALA A 3 27.22 7.79 -15.17
C ALA A 3 26.55 6.42 -15.42
N PRO A 4 26.82 5.77 -16.57
CA PRO A 4 26.28 4.44 -16.88
C PRO A 4 26.92 3.37 -15.98
N LEU A 5 26.13 2.36 -15.59
CA LEU A 5 26.62 1.18 -14.88
C LEU A 5 27.40 0.26 -15.85
N LYS A 6 28.24 -0.64 -15.29
CA LYS A 6 29.03 -1.62 -16.07
C LYS A 6 28.20 -2.48 -17.04
N ALA A 7 26.90 -2.66 -16.75
CA ALA A 7 25.94 -3.37 -17.60
C ALA A 7 25.23 -2.49 -18.65
N GLY A 8 25.68 -1.25 -18.88
CA GLY A 8 25.09 -0.31 -19.84
C GLY A 8 23.79 0.37 -19.41
N LEU A 9 23.26 0.04 -18.21
CA LEU A 9 22.01 0.61 -17.70
C LEU A 9 22.23 1.95 -16.99
N LYS A 10 21.30 2.89 -17.18
CA LYS A 10 21.30 4.20 -16.52
C LYS A 10 20.46 4.17 -15.24
N VAL A 11 21.04 4.61 -14.12
CA VAL A 11 20.32 4.74 -12.85
C VAL A 11 19.33 5.91 -12.89
N ASN A 12 18.09 5.66 -12.46
CA ASN A 12 17.10 6.70 -12.21
C ASN A 12 17.34 7.33 -10.83
N ARG A 13 17.91 8.54 -10.80
CA ARG A 13 18.26 9.27 -9.58
C ARG A 13 17.06 9.76 -8.76
N GLU A 14 15.87 9.86 -9.37
CA GLU A 14 14.65 10.24 -8.64
C GLU A 14 14.10 9.07 -7.81
N LYS A 15 14.31 7.82 -8.29
CA LYS A 15 13.88 6.60 -7.62
C LYS A 15 14.94 6.04 -6.67
N SER A 16 16.20 6.12 -7.08
CA SER A 16 17.34 5.58 -6.34
C SER A 16 17.87 6.60 -5.36
N ALA A 17 17.87 6.26 -4.06
CA ALA A 17 18.39 7.13 -3.03
C ALA A 17 18.90 6.32 -1.84
N VAL A 18 20.00 6.79 -1.25
CA VAL A 18 20.44 6.36 0.08
C VAL A 18 19.54 7.07 1.10
N GLY A 19 19.07 6.34 2.11
CA GLY A 19 18.22 6.90 3.16
C GLY A 19 17.75 5.84 4.14
N ARG A 20 17.06 6.30 5.18
CA ARG A 20 16.57 5.44 6.26
C ARG A 20 15.57 4.40 5.75
N PRO A 21 15.70 3.11 6.12
CA PRO A 21 14.81 2.05 5.61
C PRO A 21 13.33 2.23 5.92
N TRP A 22 12.97 2.98 6.97
CA TRP A 22 11.58 3.27 7.32
C TRP A 22 10.95 4.40 6.49
N ASP A 23 11.76 5.22 5.83
CA ASP A 23 11.31 6.34 4.97
C ASP A 23 11.26 5.96 3.48
N ARG A 24 11.93 4.86 3.11
CA ARG A 24 11.97 4.35 1.73
C ARG A 24 10.96 3.23 1.52
N LYS A 25 10.29 3.26 0.37
CA LYS A 25 9.31 2.24 -0.04
C LYS A 25 10.00 1.20 -0.92
N TYR A 26 9.94 -0.06 -0.53
CA TYR A 26 10.35 -1.19 -1.36
C TYR A 26 9.18 -2.14 -1.55
N LEU A 27 8.76 -2.37 -2.81
CA LEU A 27 7.62 -3.24 -3.17
C LEU A 27 6.32 -2.99 -2.37
N GLY A 28 6.11 -1.76 -1.90
CA GLY A 28 4.95 -1.40 -1.09
C GLY A 28 5.12 -1.53 0.42
N PHE A 29 6.26 -2.05 0.88
CA PHE A 29 6.67 -2.16 2.28
C PHE A 29 7.73 -1.12 2.65
N CYS A 30 8.00 -1.01 3.96
CA CYS A 30 9.18 -0.40 4.54
C CYS A 30 9.45 -1.02 5.92
N LEU A 31 10.54 -0.64 6.57
CA LEU A 31 10.84 -1.11 7.93
C LEU A 31 10.26 -0.18 9.00
N THR A 32 10.15 -0.66 10.24
CA THR A 32 9.93 0.18 11.41
C THR A 32 11.21 0.90 11.81
N ASN A 33 11.09 2.03 12.53
CA ASN A 33 12.23 2.77 13.08
C ASN A 33 12.73 2.15 14.41
N SER A 34 12.83 0.82 14.46
CA SER A 34 13.30 0.08 15.64
C SER A 34 14.78 -0.24 15.48
N ARG A 35 15.60 0.13 16.46
CA ARG A 35 17.06 -0.07 16.43
C ARG A 35 17.46 -1.53 16.65
N LYS A 36 16.76 -2.24 17.54
CA LYS A 36 17.09 -3.62 17.92
C LYS A 36 16.41 -4.64 17.00
N ASN A 37 15.10 -4.47 16.77
CA ASN A 37 14.28 -5.43 16.02
C ASN A 37 13.39 -4.69 15.00
N PRO A 38 13.91 -4.34 13.81
CA PRO A 38 13.10 -3.76 12.74
C PRO A 38 12.09 -4.79 12.23
N LYS A 39 10.85 -4.32 12.01
CA LYS A 39 9.73 -5.13 11.53
C LYS A 39 9.30 -4.68 10.15
N ILE A 40 8.81 -5.61 9.34
CA ILE A 40 8.21 -5.32 8.03
C ILE A 40 6.86 -4.65 8.23
N ARG A 41 6.68 -3.44 7.68
CA ARG A 41 5.41 -2.72 7.69
C ARG A 41 4.99 -2.28 6.29
N ILE A 42 3.68 -2.12 6.09
CA ILE A 42 3.16 -1.54 4.85
C ILE A 42 3.49 -0.05 4.81
N HIS A 43 4.07 0.41 3.69
CA HIS A 43 4.43 1.81 3.52
C HIS A 43 3.19 2.70 3.39
N TRP A 44 3.25 3.92 3.91
CA TRP A 44 2.08 4.83 3.96
C TRP A 44 1.51 5.16 2.57
N LYS A 45 2.36 5.30 1.54
CA LYS A 45 1.91 5.49 0.14
C LYS A 45 1.06 4.32 -0.36
N THR A 46 1.33 3.10 0.08
CA THR A 46 0.56 1.90 -0.26
C THR A 46 -0.81 1.94 0.42
N ILE A 47 -0.88 2.34 1.68
CA ILE A 47 -2.14 2.55 2.41
C ILE A 47 -2.97 3.67 1.74
N LYS A 48 -2.33 4.75 1.29
CA LYS A 48 -2.99 5.82 0.53
C LYS A 48 -3.61 5.29 -0.76
N ARG A 49 -2.87 4.48 -1.53
CA ARG A 49 -3.36 3.82 -2.75
C ARG A 49 -4.51 2.85 -2.45
N PHE A 50 -4.43 2.08 -1.37
CA PHE A 50 -5.53 1.22 -0.91
C PHE A 50 -6.80 2.05 -0.67
N LYS A 51 -6.70 3.13 0.12
CA LYS A 51 -7.84 4.03 0.38
C LYS A 51 -8.38 4.65 -0.90
N GLN A 52 -7.52 5.05 -1.82
CA GLN A 52 -7.94 5.59 -3.12
C GLN A 52 -8.70 4.53 -3.94
N ARG A 53 -8.20 3.30 -4.01
CA ARG A 53 -8.89 2.24 -4.76
C ARG A 53 -10.23 1.87 -4.14
N VAL A 54 -10.30 1.75 -2.80
CA VAL A 54 -11.59 1.61 -2.10
C VAL A 54 -12.51 2.81 -2.39
N ARG A 55 -11.93 4.00 -2.55
CA ARG A 55 -12.69 5.21 -2.86
C ARG A 55 -13.39 5.13 -4.23
N GLU A 56 -12.70 4.59 -5.22
CA GLU A 56 -13.20 4.41 -6.58
C GLU A 56 -14.28 3.32 -6.63
N ILE A 57 -14.03 2.17 -6.00
CA ILE A 57 -14.94 1.02 -6.07
C ILE A 57 -16.23 1.23 -5.26
N THR A 58 -16.21 2.02 -4.18
CA THR A 58 -17.43 2.36 -3.43
C THR A 58 -17.98 3.76 -3.76
N ALA A 59 -17.64 4.32 -4.93
CA ALA A 59 -18.18 5.60 -5.38
C ALA A 59 -19.68 5.49 -5.72
N ARG A 60 -20.50 6.41 -5.17
CA ARG A 60 -21.96 6.42 -5.33
C ARG A 60 -22.45 6.71 -6.75
N ARG A 61 -21.62 7.32 -7.60
CA ARG A 61 -21.98 7.73 -8.97
C ARG A 61 -21.93 6.62 -10.03
N ARG A 62 -21.73 5.35 -9.63
CA ARG A 62 -21.47 4.25 -10.59
C ARG A 62 -22.70 3.44 -11.04
N GLY A 63 -23.89 3.70 -10.50
CA GLY A 63 -25.12 2.97 -10.88
C GLY A 63 -25.00 1.45 -10.74
N ARG A 64 -24.44 0.95 -9.62
CA ARG A 64 -24.16 -0.49 -9.39
C ARG A 64 -25.22 -1.12 -8.51
N SER A 65 -25.47 -2.42 -8.70
CA SER A 65 -26.32 -3.19 -7.79
C SER A 65 -25.67 -3.31 -6.41
N LEU A 66 -26.49 -3.52 -5.37
CA LEU A 66 -25.99 -3.71 -4.00
C LEU A 66 -24.99 -4.88 -3.91
N PHE A 67 -25.26 -5.96 -4.64
CA PHE A 67 -24.37 -7.12 -4.74
C PHE A 67 -22.98 -6.73 -5.28
N GLN A 68 -22.92 -5.92 -6.33
CA GLN A 68 -21.65 -5.43 -6.89
C GLN A 68 -20.93 -4.48 -5.92
N VAL A 69 -21.67 -3.62 -5.22
CA VAL A 69 -21.12 -2.70 -4.21
C VAL A 69 -20.47 -3.45 -3.06
N ILE A 70 -20.92 -4.67 -2.72
CA ILE A 70 -20.36 -5.50 -1.66
C ILE A 70 -19.20 -6.38 -2.17
N ASN A 71 -19.37 -7.04 -3.31
CA ASN A 71 -18.42 -8.06 -3.76
C ASN A 71 -17.13 -7.48 -4.34
N GLU A 72 -17.18 -6.35 -5.05
CA GLU A 72 -15.98 -5.75 -5.64
C GLU A 72 -14.99 -5.28 -4.56
N PRO A 73 -15.41 -4.59 -3.48
CA PRO A 73 -14.53 -4.34 -2.33
C PRO A 73 -14.02 -5.61 -1.66
N LYS A 74 -14.87 -6.62 -1.49
CA LYS A 74 -14.47 -7.89 -0.87
C LYS A 74 -13.31 -8.53 -1.64
N GLN A 75 -13.46 -8.71 -2.94
CA GLN A 75 -12.43 -9.29 -3.80
C GLN A 75 -11.14 -8.48 -3.80
N PHE A 76 -11.24 -7.14 -3.93
CA PHE A 76 -10.07 -6.26 -3.87
C PHE A 76 -9.33 -6.35 -2.53
N ILE A 77 -10.06 -6.29 -1.42
CA ILE A 77 -9.48 -6.33 -0.07
C ILE A 77 -8.82 -7.68 0.19
N SER A 78 -9.44 -8.79 -0.21
CA SER A 78 -8.84 -10.13 -0.11
C SER A 78 -7.54 -10.25 -0.91
N GLY A 79 -7.54 -9.81 -2.17
CA GLY A 79 -6.32 -9.84 -3.00
C GLY A 79 -5.21 -8.95 -2.43
N TRP A 80 -5.57 -7.76 -1.93
CA TRP A 80 -4.64 -6.86 -1.27
C TRP A 80 -4.03 -7.50 -0.02
N TRP A 81 -4.84 -8.12 0.83
CA TRP A 81 -4.33 -8.81 2.02
C TRP A 81 -3.45 -10.01 1.68
N ASN A 82 -3.79 -10.79 0.66
CA ASN A 82 -2.96 -11.91 0.22
C ASN A 82 -1.53 -11.48 -0.13
N TYR A 83 -1.37 -10.32 -0.76
CA TYR A 83 -0.06 -9.76 -1.06
C TYR A 83 0.64 -9.18 0.18
N TYR A 84 -0.09 -8.41 1.00
CA TYR A 84 0.50 -7.67 2.13
C TYR A 84 0.53 -8.44 3.46
N ARG A 85 0.14 -9.71 3.49
CA ARG A 85 0.11 -10.57 4.69
C ARG A 85 1.45 -10.72 5.40
N LEU A 86 2.57 -10.45 4.72
CA LEU A 86 3.92 -10.48 5.28
C LEU A 86 4.20 -9.35 6.29
N THR A 87 3.27 -8.42 6.49
CA THR A 87 3.48 -7.33 7.44
C THR A 87 3.41 -7.79 8.90
N GLU A 88 4.40 -7.41 9.69
CA GLU A 88 4.51 -7.70 11.12
C GLU A 88 3.97 -6.54 12.01
N SER A 89 3.55 -5.43 11.39
CA SER A 89 3.07 -4.23 12.08
C SER A 89 1.65 -3.87 11.66
N VAL A 90 0.69 -4.14 12.55
CA VAL A 90 -0.74 -3.95 12.27
C VAL A 90 -1.31 -2.61 12.74
N ASN A 91 -0.58 -1.83 13.55
CA ASN A 91 -1.12 -0.62 14.20
C ASN A 91 -1.70 0.39 13.21
N ARG A 92 -1.03 0.60 12.06
CA ARG A 92 -1.52 1.51 11.00
C ARG A 92 -2.68 0.93 10.18
N LEU A 93 -2.95 -0.37 10.30
CA LEU A 93 -3.97 -1.11 9.55
C LEU A 93 -5.26 -1.25 10.35
N ARG A 94 -5.20 -1.25 11.68
CA ARG A 94 -6.37 -1.33 12.59
C ARG A 94 -7.53 -0.39 12.20
N PRO A 95 -7.31 0.87 11.76
CA PRO A 95 -8.41 1.76 11.38
C PRO A 95 -9.03 1.43 10.00
N LEU A 96 -8.36 0.64 9.15
CA LEU A 96 -8.81 0.41 7.76
C LEU A 96 -10.16 -0.30 7.68
N PRO A 97 -10.43 -1.41 8.41
CA PRO A 97 -11.73 -2.06 8.34
C PRO A 97 -12.89 -1.17 8.77
N HIS A 98 -12.69 -0.33 9.81
CA HIS A 98 -13.70 0.64 10.23
C HIS A 98 -13.94 1.69 9.14
N TRP A 99 -12.87 2.24 8.56
CA TRP A 99 -12.96 3.22 7.48
C TRP A 99 -13.66 2.66 6.22
N VAL A 100 -13.40 1.40 5.86
CA VAL A 100 -14.10 0.71 4.76
C VAL A 100 -15.59 0.55 5.09
N ARG A 101 -15.95 0.09 6.30
CA ARG A 101 -17.36 -0.05 6.71
C ARG A 101 -18.11 1.28 6.67
N ARG A 102 -17.49 2.38 7.09
CA ARG A 102 -18.09 3.73 7.00
C ARG A 102 -18.38 4.16 5.56
N ARG A 103 -17.66 3.64 4.58
CA ARG A 103 -17.85 3.92 3.14
C ARG A 103 -18.97 3.09 2.50
N LEU A 104 -19.33 1.97 3.11
CA LEU A 104 -20.41 1.09 2.64
C LEU A 104 -21.76 1.43 3.26
N ARG A 105 -21.79 2.31 4.28
CA ARG A 105 -22.99 2.98 4.77
C ARG A 105 -23.37 4.13 3.82
#